data_AF-A0ABD1DG73-F1
#
_entry.id   AF-A0ABD1DG73-F1
#
_cell.length_a   1.000
_cell.length_b   1.000
_cell.length_c   1.000
_cell.angle_alpha   90.00
_cell.angle_beta   90.00
_cell.angle_gamma   90.00
#
_symmetry.space_group_name_H-M   'P 1'
#
loop_
_entity.id
_entity.type
_entity.pdbx_description
1 polymer ?
#
loop_
_entity_poly.entity_id
_entity_poly.type
_entity_poly.pdbx_seq_one_letter_code
_entity_poly.pdbx_strand_id
1 'polypeptide(L)'
;MFVATCKRKYAFQLEERSQICQFEKAFLQDILRDQFVVGVYSKALRTKLLSEPKLTFNRACLIALSWEATVDRQIPVVVKPNISVQFIPKKNTASDSSETCDLYCVQCCTNHRPGMCAAKKMSCFACQQNARY
;
A
#
# COMPACT_ATOMS: atom_id res chain seq x y z
N MET A 1 2.83 11.47 -5.48
CA MET A 1 1.50 11.33 -4.84
C MET A 1 1.03 9.89 -4.99
N PHE A 2 1.11 9.08 -3.92
CA PHE A 2 0.61 7.70 -3.94
C PHE A 2 -0.64 7.65 -3.07
N VAL A 3 -1.79 7.79 -3.71
CA VAL A 3 -3.09 7.73 -3.04
C VAL A 3 -3.38 6.27 -2.74
N ALA A 4 -3.81 5.99 -1.50
CA ALA A 4 -4.48 4.75 -1.14
C ALA A 4 -5.86 4.70 -1.83
N THR A 5 -5.87 4.50 -3.14
CA THR A 5 -7.09 4.26 -3.90
C THR A 5 -7.41 2.77 -3.92
N CYS A 6 -8.69 2.45 -3.77
CA CYS A 6 -9.23 1.16 -4.20
C CYS A 6 -8.67 0.88 -5.62
N LYS A 7 -8.15 -0.33 -5.82
CA LYS A 7 -7.41 -0.72 -7.04
C LYS A 7 -8.28 -0.52 -8.28
N ARG A 8 -9.60 -0.63 -8.13
CA ARG A 8 -10.62 -0.33 -9.15
C ARG A 8 -10.67 1.16 -9.52
N LYS A 9 -10.64 2.07 -8.53
CA LYS A 9 -10.56 3.53 -8.77
C LYS A 9 -9.24 3.91 -9.43
N TYR A 10 -8.15 3.23 -9.06
CA TYR A 10 -6.84 3.47 -9.65
C TYR A 10 -6.79 3.09 -11.14
N ALA A 11 -7.35 1.94 -11.52
CA ALA A 11 -7.45 1.53 -12.93
C ALA A 11 -8.24 2.55 -13.77
N PHE A 12 -9.39 3.03 -13.26
CA PHE A 12 -10.19 4.03 -13.95
C PHE A 12 -9.44 5.36 -14.15
N GLN A 13 -8.74 5.84 -13.12
CA GLN A 13 -7.93 7.06 -13.22
C GLN A 13 -6.79 6.95 -14.23
N LEU A 14 -6.23 5.74 -14.40
CA LEU A 14 -5.21 5.49 -15.41
C LEU A 14 -5.80 5.55 -16.82
N GLU A 15 -6.95 4.93 -17.03
CA GLU A 15 -7.65 4.98 -18.31
C GLU A 15 -8.02 6.41 -18.69
N GLU A 16 -8.64 7.16 -17.79
CA GLU A 16 -9.02 8.57 -17.99
C GLU A 16 -7.81 9.43 -18.39
N ARG A 17 -6.69 9.32 -17.66
CA ARG A 17 -5.47 10.07 -17.97
C ARG A 17 -4.82 9.63 -19.27
N SER A 18 -4.96 8.36 -19.65
CA SER A 18 -4.35 7.87 -20.88
C SER A 18 -5.01 8.40 -22.15
N GLN A 19 -6.28 8.84 -22.06
CA GLN A 19 -7.02 9.41 -23.21
C GLN A 19 -6.36 10.68 -23.75
N ILE A 20 -5.74 11.48 -22.89
CA ILE A 20 -5.06 12.72 -23.28
C ILE A 20 -3.60 12.50 -23.71
N CYS A 21 -3.04 11.31 -23.50
CA CYS A 21 -1.62 11.05 -23.69
C CYS A 21 -1.23 10.68 -25.14
N GLN A 22 -2.16 10.69 -26.10
CA GLN A 22 -1.92 10.41 -27.53
C GLN A 22 -1.08 9.14 -27.81
N PHE A 23 -1.16 8.14 -26.93
CA PHE A 23 -0.44 6.88 -27.12
C PHE A 23 -1.03 6.08 -28.28
N GLU A 24 -0.17 5.41 -29.04
CA GLU A 24 -0.61 4.43 -30.03
C GLU A 24 -1.39 3.30 -29.35
N LYS A 25 -2.51 2.89 -29.94
CA LYS A 25 -3.43 1.89 -29.35
C LYS A 25 -2.73 0.57 -29.01
N ALA A 26 -1.75 0.16 -29.82
CA ALA A 26 -0.97 -1.05 -29.62
C ALA A 26 -0.10 -0.99 -28.37
N PHE A 27 0.44 0.20 -28.04
CA PHE A 27 1.36 0.41 -26.93
C PHE A 27 0.66 0.86 -25.64
N LEU A 28 -0.53 1.46 -25.76
CA LEU A 28 -1.32 1.95 -24.63
C LEU A 28 -1.55 0.89 -23.54
N GLN A 29 -1.86 -0.35 -23.95
CA GLN A 29 -2.14 -1.44 -23.00
C GLN A 29 -0.92 -1.87 -22.20
N ASP A 30 0.27 -1.80 -22.80
CA ASP A 30 1.53 -2.12 -22.11
C ASP A 30 1.89 -1.03 -21.09
N ILE A 31 1.77 0.25 -21.45
CA ILE A 31 2.00 1.34 -20.49
C ILE A 31 0.99 1.28 -19.33
N LEU A 32 -0.29 1.06 -19.63
CA LEU A 32 -1.34 0.96 -18.60
C LEU A 32 -1.04 -0.19 -17.63
N ARG A 33 -0.61 -1.35 -18.14
CA ARG A 33 -0.17 -2.48 -17.32
C ARG A 33 1.00 -2.08 -16.43
N ASP A 34 2.06 -1.53 -16.99
CA ASP A 34 3.29 -1.25 -16.26
C ASP A 34 3.07 -0.19 -15.18
N GLN A 35 2.34 0.87 -15.53
CA GLN A 35 1.96 1.91 -14.58
C GLN A 35 1.05 1.36 -13.48
N PHE A 36 0.11 0.47 -13.82
CA PHE A 36 -0.75 -0.18 -12.83
C PHE A 36 0.07 -1.01 -11.84
N VAL A 37 0.98 -1.86 -12.32
CA VAL A 37 1.83 -2.73 -11.48
C VAL A 37 2.73 -1.91 -10.56
N VAL A 38 3.37 -0.87 -11.09
CA VAL A 38 4.23 0.04 -10.30
C VAL A 38 3.42 0.84 -9.28
N GLY A 39 2.21 1.26 -9.65
CA GLY A 39 1.33 2.05 -8.79
C GLY A 39 0.66 1.28 -7.66
N VAL A 40 0.59 -0.05 -7.73
CA VAL A 40 0.05 -0.88 -6.65
C VAL A 40 0.93 -0.78 -5.41
N TYR A 41 0.37 -0.28 -4.30
CA TYR A 41 1.09 -0.13 -3.02
C TYR A 41 1.42 -1.48 -2.34
N SER A 42 0.50 -2.45 -2.41
CA SER A 42 0.68 -3.75 -1.75
C SER A 42 1.79 -4.56 -2.43
N LYS A 43 2.89 -4.79 -1.71
CA LYS A 43 4.02 -5.61 -2.18
C LYS A 43 3.57 -7.02 -2.57
N ALA A 44 2.74 -7.65 -1.74
CA ALA A 44 2.23 -9.01 -1.99
C ALA A 44 1.44 -9.09 -3.32
N LEU A 45 0.55 -8.13 -3.57
CA LEU A 45 -0.17 -8.08 -4.84
C LEU A 45 0.77 -7.78 -6.01
N ARG A 46 1.72 -6.84 -5.85
CA ARG A 46 2.70 -6.53 -6.90
C ARG A 46 3.53 -7.76 -7.27
N THR A 47 4.03 -8.51 -6.29
CA THR A 47 4.75 -9.76 -6.51
C THR A 47 3.88 -10.77 -7.25
N LYS A 48 2.61 -10.92 -6.87
CA LYS A 48 1.67 -11.81 -7.56
C LYS A 48 1.47 -11.40 -9.03
N LEU A 49 1.27 -10.10 -9.29
CA LEU A 49 1.13 -9.58 -10.65
C LEU A 49 2.38 -9.85 -11.49
N LEU A 50 3.57 -9.61 -10.94
CA LEU A 50 4.85 -9.84 -11.63
C LEU A 50 5.17 -11.31 -11.87
N SER A 51 4.58 -12.21 -11.08
CA SER A 51 4.77 -13.66 -11.24
C SER A 51 3.89 -14.25 -12.36
N GLU A 52 2.90 -13.49 -12.84
CA GLU A 52 1.92 -14.00 -13.77
C GLU A 52 2.47 -14.01 -15.21
N PRO A 53 2.47 -15.16 -15.92
CA PRO A 53 2.98 -15.23 -17.27
C PRO A 53 2.07 -14.47 -18.25
N LYS A 54 2.67 -13.66 -19.13
CA LYS A 54 1.96 -12.84 -20.14
C LYS A 54 0.86 -11.97 -19.53
N LEU A 55 1.19 -11.21 -18.49
CA LEU A 55 0.26 -10.29 -17.84
C LEU A 55 -0.23 -9.21 -18.82
N THR A 56 -1.56 -9.08 -18.95
CA THR A 56 -2.22 -7.99 -19.66
C THR A 56 -2.85 -7.01 -18.67
N PHE A 57 -3.12 -5.76 -19.08
CA PHE A 57 -3.75 -4.77 -18.21
C PHE A 57 -5.10 -5.25 -17.65
N ASN A 58 -5.97 -5.79 -18.50
CA ASN A 58 -7.26 -6.35 -18.07
C ASN A 58 -7.08 -7.50 -17.05
N ARG A 59 -6.12 -8.41 -17.30
CA ARG A 59 -5.82 -9.50 -16.36
C ARG A 59 -5.30 -8.97 -15.03
N ALA A 60 -4.45 -7.94 -15.05
CA ALA A 60 -3.96 -7.29 -13.84
C ALA A 60 -5.11 -6.68 -13.03
N CYS A 61 -6.07 -6.02 -13.68
CA CYS A 61 -7.28 -5.51 -13.04
C CYS A 61 -8.09 -6.64 -12.40
N LEU A 62 -8.34 -7.75 -13.10
CA LEU A 62 -9.07 -8.90 -12.54
C LEU A 62 -8.37 -9.51 -11.32
N ILE A 63 -7.05 -9.69 -11.38
CA ILE A 63 -6.26 -10.20 -10.25
C ILE A 63 -6.36 -9.24 -9.06
N ALA A 64 -6.22 -7.94 -9.30
CA ALA A 64 -6.33 -6.92 -8.26
C ALA A 64 -7.72 -6.91 -7.60
N LEU A 65 -8.79 -7.08 -8.39
CA LEU A 65 -10.17 -7.19 -7.89
C LEU A 65 -10.37 -8.44 -7.04
N SER A 66 -9.89 -9.60 -7.52
CA SER A 66 -9.95 -10.84 -6.75
C SER A 66 -9.19 -10.71 -5.42
N TRP A 67 -8.07 -9.99 -5.43
CA TRP A 67 -7.25 -9.74 -4.26
C TRP A 67 -7.98 -8.89 -3.21
N GLU A 68 -8.68 -7.83 -3.63
CA GLU A 68 -9.53 -7.04 -2.72
C GLU A 68 -10.59 -7.91 -2.05
N ALA A 69 -11.30 -8.73 -2.84
CA ALA A 69 -12.35 -9.61 -2.32
C ALA A 69 -11.81 -10.67 -1.32
N THR A 70 -10.57 -11.12 -1.48
CA THR A 70 -9.94 -12.06 -0.53
C THR A 70 -9.45 -11.37 0.74
N VAL A 71 -8.91 -10.15 0.65
CA VAL A 71 -8.41 -9.41 1.81
C VAL A 71 -9.56 -8.99 2.73
N ASP A 72 -10.69 -8.56 2.17
CA ASP A 72 -11.89 -8.20 2.96
C ASP A 72 -12.51 -9.41 3.69
N ARG A 73 -12.23 -10.63 3.23
CA ARG A 73 -12.72 -11.88 3.86
C ARG A 73 -11.74 -12.50 4.86
N GLN A 74 -10.48 -12.07 4.86
CA GLN A 74 -9.48 -12.53 5.83
C GLN A 74 -9.58 -11.68 7.11
N ILE A 75 -10.68 -11.84 7.84
CA ILE A 75 -10.65 -11.59 9.28
C ILE A 75 -9.66 -12.62 9.84
N PRO A 76 -8.56 -12.23 10.51
CA PRO A 76 -7.69 -13.19 11.13
C PRO A 76 -8.47 -13.89 12.24
N VAL A 77 -8.97 -15.09 11.97
CA VAL A 77 -9.35 -16.01 13.03
C VAL A 77 -8.03 -16.41 13.68
N VAL A 78 -7.67 -15.72 14.76
CA VAL A 78 -6.54 -16.07 15.61
C VAL A 78 -6.89 -17.39 16.28
N VAL A 79 -6.65 -18.51 15.59
CA VAL A 79 -6.63 -19.81 16.24
C VAL A 79 -5.29 -19.89 16.96
N LYS A 80 -5.27 -19.59 18.27
CA LYS A 80 -4.11 -19.86 19.12
C LYS A 80 -3.94 -21.40 19.18
N PRO A 81 -2.89 -22.01 18.61
CA PRO A 81 -2.64 -23.42 18.87
C PRO A 81 -2.23 -23.57 20.35
N ASN A 82 -3.01 -24.36 21.09
CA ASN A 82 -2.70 -24.72 22.47
C ASN A 82 -1.57 -25.76 22.47
N ILE A 83 -0.34 -25.29 22.23
CA ILE A 83 0.86 -26.11 22.35
C ILE A 83 1.56 -25.66 23.63
N SER A 84 1.34 -26.44 24.70
CA SER A 84 2.09 -26.29 25.95
C SER A 84 3.49 -26.85 25.77
N VAL A 85 4.44 -25.99 25.40
CA VAL A 85 5.87 -26.26 25.50
C VAL A 85 6.43 -25.37 26.60
N GLN A 86 7.09 -25.98 27.59
CA GLN A 86 7.72 -25.26 28.69
C GLN A 86 8.90 -24.43 28.15
N PHE A 87 8.66 -23.13 27.96
CA PHE A 87 9.67 -22.17 27.52
C PHE A 87 10.53 -21.73 28.71
N ILE A 88 11.84 -21.95 28.62
CA ILE A 88 12.82 -21.40 29.57
C ILE A 88 13.23 -20.00 29.08
N PRO A 89 12.92 -18.91 29.80
CA PRO A 89 13.21 -17.57 29.31
C PRO A 89 14.72 -17.26 29.41
N LYS A 90 15.34 -16.92 28.27
CA LYS A 90 16.62 -16.20 28.27
C LYS A 90 16.36 -14.77 28.73
N LYS A 91 17.06 -14.37 29.79
CA LYS A 91 17.04 -13.01 30.35
C LYS A 91 17.71 -12.05 29.37
N ASN A 92 16.95 -11.56 28.39
CA ASN A 92 17.34 -10.38 27.64
C ASN A 92 16.53 -9.21 28.21
N THR A 93 17.24 -8.25 28.79
CA THR A 93 16.70 -6.92 29.11
C THR A 93 16.31 -6.24 27.79
N ALA A 94 15.07 -6.48 27.37
CA ALA A 94 14.41 -5.70 26.33
C ALA A 94 13.09 -5.26 26.95
N SER A 95 12.98 -3.95 27.13
CA SER A 95 11.77 -3.27 27.56
C SER A 95 10.59 -3.69 26.69
N ASP A 96 9.69 -4.39 27.33
CA ASP A 96 8.33 -4.70 26.90
C ASP A 96 7.58 -3.39 26.66
N SER A 97 7.21 -3.12 25.41
CA SER A 97 6.19 -2.11 25.11
C SER A 97 5.43 -2.52 23.87
N SER A 98 4.31 -3.19 24.13
CA SER A 98 3.05 -3.11 23.39
C SER A 98 3.15 -2.64 21.94
N GLU A 99 2.88 -3.56 21.04
CA GLU A 99 2.46 -3.28 19.66
C GLU A 99 1.43 -2.13 19.65
N THR A 100 1.85 -0.94 19.21
CA THR A 100 0.90 -0.02 18.61
C THR A 100 1.39 0.36 17.23
N CYS A 101 0.52 0.14 16.26
CA CYS A 101 0.66 0.43 14.84
C CYS A 101 0.68 1.95 14.56
N ASP A 102 1.08 2.77 15.53
CA ASP A 102 0.92 4.23 15.55
C ASP A 102 2.22 4.97 15.22
N LEU A 103 3.29 4.25 14.90
CA LEU A 103 4.58 4.86 14.59
C LEU A 103 4.68 5.38 13.16
N TYR A 104 3.71 5.13 12.28
CA TYR A 104 3.74 5.67 10.92
C TYR A 104 2.95 6.98 10.81
N CYS A 105 3.65 8.10 10.67
CA CYS A 105 3.02 9.39 10.51
C CYS A 105 2.54 9.60 9.06
N VAL A 106 1.22 9.70 8.86
CA VAL A 106 0.63 10.00 7.54
C VAL A 106 0.92 11.41 7.04
N GLN A 107 1.38 12.32 7.90
CA GLN A 107 1.63 13.72 7.53
C GLN A 107 3.00 13.93 6.87
N CYS A 108 4.05 13.27 7.36
CA CYS A 108 5.39 13.38 6.78
C CYS A 108 6.07 12.04 6.48
N CYS A 109 5.33 10.93 6.57
CA CYS A 109 5.74 9.60 6.14
C CYS A 109 7.00 9.06 6.85
N THR A 110 7.29 9.54 8.08
CA THR A 110 8.42 9.07 8.90
C THR A 110 7.94 8.40 10.19
N ASN A 111 8.85 7.71 10.88
CA ASN A 111 8.54 6.91 12.06
C ASN A 111 8.43 7.77 13.33
N HIS A 112 7.23 8.24 13.64
CA HIS A 112 6.85 8.90 14.89
C HIS A 112 5.33 8.94 15.01
N ARG A 113 4.82 9.19 16.22
CA ARG A 113 3.38 9.39 16.44
C ARG A 113 2.88 10.64 15.71
N PRO A 114 1.74 10.60 15.00
CA PRO A 114 1.19 11.77 14.27
C PRO A 114 1.06 13.05 15.13
N GLY A 115 0.76 12.92 16.42
CA GLY A 115 0.69 14.06 17.35
C GLY A 115 2.03 14.77 17.60
N MET A 116 3.16 14.08 17.39
CA MET A 116 4.54 14.58 17.59
C MET A 116 5.25 14.91 16.27
N CYS A 117 4.50 15.10 15.20
CA CYS A 117 5.06 15.38 13.89
C CYS A 117 5.77 16.73 13.83
N ALA A 118 7.09 16.72 13.62
CA ALA A 118 7.89 17.92 13.44
C ALA A 118 7.37 18.77 12.26
N ALA A 119 6.86 18.13 11.20
CA ALA A 119 6.30 18.81 10.04
C ALA A 119 4.99 19.57 10.34
N LYS A 120 4.29 19.27 11.44
CA LYS A 120 3.07 19.99 11.84
C LYS A 120 3.33 21.48 12.11
N LYS A 121 4.53 21.82 12.58
CA LYS A 121 4.95 23.20 12.89
C LYS A 121 5.85 23.81 11.81
N MET A 122 6.18 23.06 10.75
CA MET A 122 6.99 23.57 9.65
C MET A 122 6.11 24.18 8.56
N SER A 123 6.55 25.32 8.01
CA SER A 123 5.97 25.91 6.81
C SER A 123 6.55 25.25 5.56
N CYS A 124 5.72 25.04 4.55
CA CYS A 124 6.18 24.50 3.27
C CYS A 124 7.03 25.53 2.52
N PHE A 125 8.23 25.16 2.06
CA PHE A 125 9.09 26.05 1.27
C PHE A 125 8.48 26.47 -0.08
N ALA A 126 7.56 25.67 -0.63
CA ALA A 126 6.94 25.95 -1.92
C ALA A 126 5.68 26.83 -1.83
N CYS A 127 4.88 26.71 -0.75
CA CYS A 127 3.61 27.45 -0.62
C CYS A 127 3.49 28.30 0.65
N GLN A 128 4.53 28.32 1.49
CA GLN A 128 4.66 29.07 2.75
C GLN A 128 3.53 28.86 3.77
N GLN A 129 2.74 27.80 3.60
CA GLN A 129 1.63 27.45 4.50
C GLN A 129 2.04 26.29 5.41
N ASN A 130 1.51 26.30 6.63
CA ASN A 130 1.65 25.18 7.58
C ASN A 130 0.83 23.98 7.09
N ALA A 131 1.23 22.76 7.46
CA ALA A 131 0.50 21.54 7.12
C ALA A 131 -0.97 21.64 7.57
N ARG A 132 -1.90 21.69 6.62
CA ARG A 132 -3.34 21.72 6.88
C ARG A 132 -3.85 20.31 7.21
N TYR A 133 -4.70 20.25 8.23
CA TYR A 133 -5.35 19.06 8.79
C TYR A 133 -6.42 18.52 7.86
#